data_AF-A0A6A6CM31-F1
#
_entry.id   AF-A0A6A6CM31-F1
#
_cell.length_a   1.000
_cell.length_b   1.000
_cell.length_c   1.000
_cell.angle_alpha   90.00
_cell.angle_beta   90.00
_cell.angle_gamma   90.00
#
_symmetry.space_group_name_H-M   'P 1'
#
loop_
_entity.id
_entity.type
_entity.pdbx_description
1 polymer ?
#
loop_
_entity_poly.entity_id
_entity_poly.type
_entity_poly.pdbx_seq_one_letter_code
_entity_poly.pdbx_strand_id
1 'polypeptide(L)'
;MATENTLPANNYPGTLHTLPNNVFAFEPSKPLVRSLDINTLVWVGGMGDTVGSVAYPFTIAQSLGPKWSLVTCSLRSAGPAWGVRSLATDAEDMASIISHLKERRPGGKVVIMGHSTGCQDCMEYTVGTGADKRPSVDGVILQAPVSDREALENELPQAFKHEVDQLALKMCQEGQDKDAMPNRLTGPVFGRVAISARRWVDVSSPGPDHSGADDYFSSDLPVERLKGTFGKLPPSSPLLVLYSGSDASVPQVNATALLEQWTSLVKESGGNIDDKNGGIVVGASHNLNNNPGSVVQDLVTRVVKFIDRIDGGFGGNSSRI
;
A
#
# COMPACT_ATOMS: atom_id res chain seq x y z
N MET A 1 -1.32 16.24 -12.80
CA MET A 1 0.00 16.06 -13.47
C MET A 1 1.11 16.28 -12.44
N ALA A 2 1.59 15.21 -11.82
CA ALA A 2 2.79 15.25 -10.99
C ALA A 2 3.98 15.65 -11.89
N THR A 3 4.72 16.69 -11.49
CA THR A 3 6.03 17.02 -12.07
C THR A 3 6.86 15.75 -12.16
N GLU A 4 7.37 15.42 -13.35
CA GLU A 4 8.18 14.23 -13.60
C GLU A 4 9.22 14.06 -12.49
N ASN A 5 8.97 13.06 -11.65
CA ASN A 5 9.67 12.80 -10.42
C ASN A 5 10.93 11.99 -10.76
N THR A 6 11.84 12.59 -11.53
CA THR A 6 13.02 11.88 -12.04
C THR A 6 14.02 11.71 -10.91
N LEU A 7 14.00 10.54 -10.27
CA LEU A 7 15.08 10.09 -9.42
C LEU A 7 16.40 10.08 -10.21
N PRO A 8 17.54 10.44 -9.58
CA PRO A 8 18.82 10.35 -10.25
C PRO A 8 19.13 8.89 -10.62
N ALA A 9 19.86 8.69 -11.72
CA ALA A 9 20.30 7.37 -12.14
C ALA A 9 21.08 6.70 -11.00
N ASN A 10 20.68 5.47 -10.65
CA ASN A 10 21.30 4.72 -9.58
C ASN A 10 21.35 3.22 -9.92
N ASN A 11 22.21 2.47 -9.23
CA ASN A 11 22.23 1.01 -9.31
C ASN A 11 22.13 0.42 -7.90
N TYR A 12 21.45 -0.73 -7.80
CA TYR A 12 21.33 -1.47 -6.54
C TYR A 12 21.77 -2.91 -6.81
N PRO A 13 22.85 -3.41 -6.19
CA PRO A 13 23.16 -4.83 -6.23
C PRO A 13 22.06 -5.60 -5.48
N GLY A 14 21.68 -6.79 -5.92
CA GLY A 14 20.57 -7.51 -5.30
C GLY A 14 20.28 -8.87 -5.91
N THR A 15 19.30 -9.55 -5.32
CA THR A 15 18.73 -10.79 -5.85
C THR A 15 17.38 -10.50 -6.48
N LEU A 16 17.18 -10.94 -7.72
CA LEU A 16 15.87 -10.94 -8.36
C LEU A 16 15.22 -12.30 -8.15
N HIS A 17 14.09 -12.32 -7.46
CA HIS A 17 13.24 -13.49 -7.30
C HIS A 17 12.20 -13.48 -8.41
N THR A 18 12.15 -14.55 -9.20
CA THR A 18 11.19 -14.71 -10.30
C THR A 18 10.17 -15.78 -9.95
N LEU A 19 8.89 -15.45 -10.10
CA LEU A 19 7.77 -16.34 -9.85
C LEU A 19 6.97 -16.55 -11.15
N PRO A 20 6.10 -17.57 -11.21
CA PRO A 20 5.17 -17.73 -12.33
C PRO A 20 4.33 -16.48 -12.60
N ASN A 21 3.73 -16.41 -13.79
CA ASN A 21 2.86 -15.31 -14.22
C ASN A 21 3.51 -13.91 -14.25
N ASN A 22 4.83 -13.85 -14.49
CA ASN A 22 5.61 -12.61 -14.59
C ASN A 22 5.62 -11.76 -13.31
N VAL A 23 5.45 -12.40 -12.16
CA VAL A 23 5.60 -11.76 -10.85
C VAL A 23 7.08 -11.82 -10.45
N PHE A 24 7.62 -10.71 -9.95
CA PHE A 24 8.99 -10.67 -9.44
C PHE A 24 9.11 -9.84 -8.17
N ALA A 25 10.13 -10.16 -7.38
CA ALA A 25 10.51 -9.37 -6.22
C ALA A 25 12.02 -9.09 -6.26
N PHE A 26 12.42 -7.86 -6.01
CA PHE A 26 13.83 -7.47 -5.97
C PHE A 26 14.28 -7.27 -4.52
N GLU A 27 15.34 -7.97 -4.13
CA GLU A 27 15.94 -7.91 -2.79
C GLU A 27 17.30 -7.19 -2.88
N PRO A 28 17.37 -5.89 -2.54
CA PRO A 28 18.64 -5.17 -2.51
C PRO A 28 19.62 -5.82 -1.52
N SER A 29 20.87 -5.97 -1.94
CA SER A 29 21.95 -6.57 -1.16
C SER A 29 22.28 -5.70 0.05
N LYS A 30 22.47 -6.36 1.19
CA LYS A 30 22.97 -5.77 2.42
C LYS A 30 23.68 -6.83 3.26
N PRO A 31 24.51 -6.44 4.24
CA PRO A 31 25.03 -7.39 5.23
C PRO A 31 23.89 -8.00 6.06
N LEU A 32 23.76 -9.33 6.00
CA LEU A 32 22.81 -10.11 6.79
C LEU A 32 23.56 -11.09 7.70
N VAL A 33 22.96 -11.44 8.84
CA VAL A 33 23.45 -12.57 9.63
C VAL A 33 23.36 -13.86 8.84
N ARG A 34 24.27 -14.81 9.11
CA ARG A 34 24.15 -16.17 8.55
C ARG A 34 23.05 -16.92 9.31
N SER A 35 21.83 -16.79 8.83
CA SER A 35 20.64 -17.46 9.37
C SER A 35 19.78 -17.99 8.23
N LEU A 36 19.12 -19.12 8.46
CA LEU A 36 18.07 -19.62 7.57
C LEU A 36 16.74 -18.88 7.81
N ASP A 37 16.61 -18.21 8.96
CA ASP A 37 15.40 -17.49 9.37
C ASP A 37 15.63 -15.98 9.29
N ILE A 38 15.85 -15.48 8.08
CA ILE A 38 15.87 -14.03 7.82
C ILE A 38 14.42 -13.53 7.77
N ASN A 39 14.14 -12.46 8.51
CA ASN A 39 12.86 -11.78 8.45
C ASN A 39 12.81 -10.88 7.21
N THR A 40 11.61 -10.64 6.67
CA THR A 40 11.45 -9.90 5.43
C THR A 40 10.40 -8.80 5.56
N LEU A 41 10.79 -7.58 5.21
CA LEU A 41 9.86 -6.48 4.93
C LEU A 41 9.52 -6.49 3.43
N VAL A 42 8.29 -6.81 3.10
CA VAL A 42 7.77 -6.86 1.73
C VAL A 42 7.15 -5.51 1.41
N TRP A 43 7.82 -4.73 0.56
CA TRP A 43 7.37 -3.40 0.14
C TRP A 43 6.58 -3.48 -1.17
N VAL A 44 5.40 -2.87 -1.18
CA VAL A 44 4.46 -2.83 -2.30
C VAL A 44 4.25 -1.37 -2.73
N GLY A 45 4.55 -1.07 -3.99
CA GLY A 45 4.41 0.27 -4.57
C GLY A 45 2.96 0.66 -4.87
N GLY A 46 2.76 1.91 -5.25
CA GLY A 46 1.47 2.41 -5.71
C GLY A 46 1.15 2.03 -7.15
N MET A 47 -0.04 2.38 -7.61
CA MET A 47 -0.49 2.12 -8.96
C MET A 47 0.41 2.88 -9.94
N GLY A 48 0.92 2.18 -10.94
CA GLY A 48 1.87 2.74 -11.89
C GLY A 48 3.33 2.72 -11.42
N ASP A 49 3.60 2.42 -10.15
CA ASP A 49 4.96 2.20 -9.70
C ASP A 49 5.56 0.94 -10.32
N THR A 50 6.87 1.00 -10.47
CA THR A 50 7.74 -0.09 -10.88
C THR A 50 8.93 -0.14 -9.92
N VAL A 51 9.79 -1.16 -10.06
CA VAL A 51 11.02 -1.23 -9.28
C VAL A 51 11.87 0.02 -9.55
N GLY A 52 12.12 0.81 -8.50
CA GLY A 52 12.89 2.04 -8.59
C GLY A 52 12.07 3.31 -8.82
N SER A 53 10.73 3.25 -8.92
CA SER A 53 9.88 4.45 -8.95
C SER A 53 9.99 5.27 -7.65
N VAL A 54 10.29 4.61 -6.53
CA VAL A 54 10.37 5.21 -5.19
C VAL A 54 11.72 4.86 -4.54
N ALA A 55 12.39 5.86 -3.96
CA ALA A 55 13.76 5.72 -3.46
C ALA A 55 13.86 5.24 -2.00
N TYR A 56 12.95 5.68 -1.11
CA TYR A 56 13.06 5.39 0.32
C TYR A 56 13.05 3.90 0.70
N PRO A 57 12.45 2.95 -0.06
CA PRO A 57 12.54 1.52 0.26
C PRO A 57 13.99 1.02 0.29
N PHE A 58 14.87 1.54 -0.56
CA PHE A 58 16.28 1.19 -0.56
C PHE A 58 17.01 1.77 0.66
N THR A 59 16.62 2.95 1.12
CA THR A 59 17.11 3.53 2.38
C THR A 59 16.65 2.69 3.59
N ILE A 60 15.39 2.25 3.60
CA ILE A 60 14.87 1.33 4.62
C ILE A 60 15.68 0.04 4.61
N ALA A 61 15.91 -0.58 3.45
CA ALA A 61 16.65 -1.82 3.32
C ALA A 61 18.01 -1.75 4.02
N GLN A 62 18.76 -0.67 3.79
CA GLN A 62 20.07 -0.45 4.43
C GLN A 62 19.98 -0.12 5.93
N SER A 63 18.86 0.43 6.39
CA SER A 63 18.67 0.86 7.79
C SER A 63 18.13 -0.25 8.70
N LEU A 64 17.52 -1.29 8.12
CA LEU A 64 17.03 -2.45 8.87
C LEU A 64 18.17 -3.19 9.58
N GLY A 65 17.88 -3.80 10.72
CA GLY A 65 18.83 -4.67 11.43
C GLY A 65 19.31 -5.86 10.59
N PRO A 66 20.38 -6.56 11.01
CA PRO A 66 21.02 -7.61 10.20
C PRO A 66 20.20 -8.92 10.11
N LYS A 67 19.08 -9.02 10.83
CA LYS A 67 18.10 -10.11 10.73
C LYS A 67 16.96 -9.81 9.76
N TRP A 68 16.88 -8.58 9.25
CA TRP A 68 15.81 -8.12 8.38
C TRP A 68 16.36 -7.74 7.01
N SER A 69 15.76 -8.33 5.99
CA SER A 69 15.90 -7.92 4.60
C SER A 69 14.64 -7.18 4.14
N LEU A 70 14.75 -6.46 3.03
CA LEU A 70 13.61 -5.86 2.34
C LEU A 70 13.52 -6.43 0.95
N VAL A 71 12.30 -6.67 0.46
CA VAL A 71 12.04 -6.95 -0.95
C VAL A 71 11.05 -5.94 -1.49
N THR A 72 11.28 -5.45 -2.70
CA THR A 72 10.29 -4.64 -3.43
C THR A 72 9.55 -5.54 -4.40
N CYS A 73 8.22 -5.54 -4.33
CA CYS A 73 7.37 -6.32 -5.23
C CYS A 73 7.17 -5.63 -6.58
N SER A 74 7.10 -6.43 -7.63
CA SER A 74 6.50 -6.06 -8.89
C SER A 74 5.39 -7.06 -9.20
N LEU A 75 4.16 -6.63 -8.93
CA LEU A 75 2.95 -7.39 -9.17
C LEU A 75 2.59 -7.35 -10.66
N ARG A 76 1.61 -8.15 -11.09
CA ARG A 76 1.08 -8.09 -12.46
C ARG A 76 0.39 -6.77 -12.78
N SER A 77 0.04 -5.97 -11.78
CA SER A 77 -0.50 -4.61 -11.88
C SER A 77 0.57 -3.52 -11.96
N ALA A 78 1.86 -3.82 -11.80
CA ALA A 78 2.91 -2.81 -11.83
C ALA A 78 2.97 -2.02 -13.15
N GLY A 79 3.41 -0.76 -13.09
CA GLY A 79 3.45 0.12 -14.26
C GLY A 79 2.07 0.29 -14.90
N PRO A 80 1.93 0.41 -16.23
CA PRO A 80 0.64 0.69 -16.88
C PRO A 80 -0.38 -0.46 -16.80
N ALA A 81 -0.03 -1.61 -16.22
CA ALA A 81 -0.93 -2.76 -16.16
C ALA A 81 -2.02 -2.62 -15.08
N TRP A 82 -1.85 -1.72 -14.10
CA TRP A 82 -2.82 -1.53 -13.02
C TRP A 82 -4.24 -1.25 -13.51
N GLY A 83 -4.36 -0.58 -14.67
CA GLY A 83 -5.63 -0.16 -15.24
C GLY A 83 -6.57 -1.30 -15.64
N VAL A 84 -6.06 -2.52 -15.73
CA VAL A 84 -6.82 -3.72 -16.15
C VAL A 84 -6.67 -4.88 -15.16
N ARG A 85 -6.19 -4.61 -13.95
CA ARG A 85 -6.02 -5.58 -12.85
C ARG A 85 -6.83 -5.15 -11.64
N SER A 86 -6.94 -6.01 -10.63
CA SER A 86 -7.73 -5.75 -9.43
C SER A 86 -6.90 -6.04 -8.18
N LEU A 87 -7.29 -5.44 -7.04
CA LEU A 87 -6.65 -5.73 -5.76
C LEU A 87 -6.68 -7.23 -5.41
N ALA A 88 -7.71 -7.97 -5.85
CA ALA A 88 -7.75 -9.42 -5.68
C ALA A 88 -6.60 -10.12 -6.43
N THR A 89 -6.27 -9.67 -7.64
CA THR A 89 -5.12 -10.18 -8.41
C THR A 89 -3.80 -9.83 -7.72
N ASP A 90 -3.73 -8.63 -7.14
CA ASP A 90 -2.53 -8.13 -6.46
C ASP A 90 -2.29 -8.89 -5.15
N ALA A 91 -3.35 -9.21 -4.41
CA ALA A 91 -3.28 -10.06 -3.23
C ALA A 91 -2.87 -11.52 -3.55
N GLU A 92 -3.26 -12.06 -4.71
CA GLU A 92 -2.73 -13.36 -5.20
C GLU A 92 -1.23 -13.29 -5.50
N ASP A 93 -0.76 -12.21 -6.11
CA ASP A 93 0.64 -12.00 -6.43
C ASP A 93 1.48 -11.85 -5.16
N MET A 94 1.00 -11.04 -4.22
CA MET A 94 1.59 -10.91 -2.89
C MET A 94 1.64 -12.27 -2.17
N ALA A 95 0.56 -13.05 -2.21
CA ALA A 95 0.53 -14.37 -1.58
C ALA A 95 1.55 -15.33 -2.20
N SER A 96 1.77 -15.25 -3.52
CA SER A 96 2.78 -16.04 -4.22
C SER A 96 4.20 -15.64 -3.80
N ILE A 97 4.47 -14.34 -3.72
CA ILE A 97 5.77 -13.81 -3.26
C ILE A 97 6.03 -14.23 -1.80
N ILE A 98 5.05 -14.02 -0.92
CA ILE A 98 5.19 -14.34 0.51
C ILE A 98 5.35 -15.84 0.74
N SER A 99 4.61 -16.69 0.02
CA SER A 99 4.79 -18.14 0.06
C SER A 99 6.21 -18.54 -0.33
N HIS A 100 6.72 -18.00 -1.45
CA HIS A 100 8.09 -18.25 -1.91
C HIS A 100 9.15 -17.83 -0.88
N LEU A 101 8.97 -16.68 -0.24
CA LEU A 101 9.87 -16.20 0.81
C LEU A 101 9.84 -17.10 2.04
N LYS A 102 8.64 -17.54 2.48
CA LYS A 102 8.47 -18.44 3.62
C LYS A 102 9.02 -19.84 3.35
N GLU A 103 8.89 -20.37 2.13
CA GLU A 103 9.53 -21.65 1.76
C GLU A 103 11.06 -21.58 1.89
N ARG A 104 11.66 -20.43 1.55
CA ARG A 104 13.10 -20.20 1.65
C ARG A 104 13.56 -19.83 3.07
N ARG A 105 12.66 -19.29 3.89
CA ARG A 105 12.91 -18.74 5.24
C ARG A 105 11.79 -19.19 6.19
N PRO A 106 11.68 -20.49 6.50
CA PRO A 106 10.50 -21.04 7.18
C PRO A 106 10.26 -20.50 8.58
N GLY A 107 11.31 -20.06 9.31
CA GLY A 107 11.17 -19.39 10.60
C GLY A 107 11.20 -17.85 10.53
N GLY A 108 11.29 -17.27 9.32
CA GLY A 108 11.36 -15.83 9.12
C GLY A 108 9.99 -15.17 9.24
N LYS A 109 9.94 -14.05 9.97
CA LYS A 109 8.76 -13.17 10.02
C LYS A 109 8.60 -12.39 8.70
N VAL A 110 7.37 -12.04 8.36
CA VAL A 110 7.03 -11.24 7.18
C VAL A 110 6.19 -10.05 7.58
N VAL A 111 6.67 -8.84 7.32
CA VAL A 111 5.88 -7.61 7.43
C VAL A 111 5.60 -7.09 6.03
N ILE A 112 4.38 -6.66 5.75
CA ILE A 112 4.03 -6.01 4.48
C ILE A 112 3.98 -4.50 4.67
N MET A 113 4.48 -3.74 3.71
CA MET A 113 4.46 -2.29 3.70
C MET A 113 3.92 -1.78 2.37
N GLY A 114 2.74 -1.17 2.42
CA GLY A 114 2.15 -0.47 1.29
C GLY A 114 2.62 0.97 1.20
N HIS A 115 2.92 1.40 -0.02
CA HIS A 115 3.14 2.79 -0.39
C HIS A 115 1.96 3.28 -1.23
N SER A 116 1.40 4.45 -0.93
CA SER A 116 0.33 5.02 -1.74
C SER A 116 -0.82 4.00 -1.89
N THR A 117 -1.26 3.69 -3.10
CA THR A 117 -2.32 2.70 -3.36
C THR A 117 -1.88 1.27 -3.07
N GLY A 118 -0.58 0.98 -2.92
CA GLY A 118 -0.08 -0.27 -2.35
C GLY A 118 -0.53 -0.49 -0.91
N CYS A 119 -1.02 0.56 -0.23
CA CYS A 119 -1.76 0.43 1.03
C CYS A 119 -3.08 -0.33 0.84
N GLN A 120 -3.77 -0.16 -0.28
CA GLN A 120 -4.99 -0.88 -0.62
C GLN A 120 -4.69 -2.36 -0.83
N ASP A 121 -3.57 -2.67 -1.51
CA ASP A 121 -3.10 -4.06 -1.64
C ASP A 121 -2.85 -4.71 -0.29
N CYS A 122 -2.22 -3.99 0.65
CA CYS A 122 -2.01 -4.49 2.01
C CYS A 122 -3.33 -4.71 2.76
N MET A 123 -4.31 -3.81 2.61
CA MET A 123 -5.63 -3.99 3.21
C MET A 123 -6.37 -5.17 2.58
N GLU A 124 -6.44 -5.26 1.25
CA GLU A 124 -7.07 -6.38 0.54
C GLU A 124 -6.38 -7.71 0.91
N TYR A 125 -5.04 -7.74 0.99
CA TYR A 125 -4.29 -8.92 1.40
C TYR A 125 -4.72 -9.41 2.78
N THR A 126 -4.85 -8.49 3.75
CA THR A 126 -5.07 -8.82 5.16
C THR A 126 -6.54 -9.02 5.54
N VAL A 127 -7.47 -8.27 4.94
CA VAL A 127 -8.90 -8.28 5.35
C VAL A 127 -9.87 -8.51 4.20
N GLY A 128 -9.36 -8.56 2.97
CA GLY A 128 -10.14 -8.80 1.77
C GLY A 128 -10.63 -10.25 1.62
N THR A 129 -11.26 -10.53 0.48
CA THR A 129 -11.87 -11.84 0.25
C THR A 129 -10.79 -12.91 0.12
N GLY A 130 -10.89 -13.97 0.94
CA GLY A 130 -9.92 -15.07 0.93
C GLY A 130 -8.63 -14.80 1.71
N ALA A 131 -8.57 -13.72 2.49
CA ALA A 131 -7.42 -13.41 3.35
C ALA A 131 -7.06 -14.56 4.31
N ASP A 132 -8.04 -15.34 4.76
CA ASP A 132 -7.88 -16.53 5.60
C ASP A 132 -7.07 -17.67 4.95
N LYS A 133 -6.98 -17.68 3.62
CA LYS A 133 -6.26 -18.69 2.84
C LYS A 133 -4.86 -18.25 2.44
N ARG A 134 -4.52 -16.98 2.63
CA ARG A 134 -3.21 -16.41 2.28
C ARG A 134 -2.22 -16.65 3.43
N PRO A 135 -0.91 -16.73 3.16
CA PRO A 135 0.07 -16.81 4.23
C PRO A 135 -0.06 -15.62 5.20
N SER A 136 -0.08 -15.90 6.51
CA SER A 136 -0.14 -14.84 7.52
C SER A 136 1.07 -13.90 7.46
N VAL A 137 0.88 -12.66 7.89
CA VAL A 137 1.95 -11.66 8.04
C VAL A 137 2.05 -11.23 9.50
N ASP A 138 3.24 -10.85 9.95
CA ASP A 138 3.56 -10.48 11.32
C ASP A 138 3.39 -8.97 11.59
N GLY A 139 3.02 -8.19 10.57
CA GLY A 139 2.74 -6.76 10.70
C GLY A 139 2.38 -6.12 9.35
N VAL A 140 1.72 -4.96 9.43
CA VAL A 140 1.29 -4.18 8.27
C VAL A 140 1.72 -2.72 8.48
N ILE A 141 2.32 -2.13 7.45
CA ILE A 141 2.69 -0.71 7.42
C ILE A 141 1.96 -0.06 6.24
N LEU A 142 1.26 1.04 6.48
CA LEU A 142 0.59 1.83 5.45
C LEU A 142 1.26 3.21 5.39
N GLN A 143 1.93 3.53 4.28
CA GLN A 143 2.56 4.82 4.07
C GLN A 143 1.86 5.62 2.98
N ALA A 144 1.45 6.84 3.33
CA ALA A 144 0.56 7.70 2.55
C ALA A 144 -0.71 6.97 2.06
N PRO A 145 -1.48 6.31 2.95
CA PRO A 145 -2.79 5.77 2.58
C PRO A 145 -3.76 6.94 2.35
N VAL A 146 -4.08 7.19 1.08
CA VAL A 146 -4.97 8.27 0.65
C VAL A 146 -6.09 7.69 -0.20
N SER A 147 -7.21 8.41 -0.30
CA SER A 147 -8.33 8.00 -1.15
C SER A 147 -8.13 8.44 -2.59
N ASP A 148 -8.10 7.50 -3.52
CA ASP A 148 -8.12 7.82 -4.95
C ASP A 148 -9.46 8.45 -5.36
N ARG A 149 -10.56 8.08 -4.72
CA ARG A 149 -11.88 8.67 -4.97
C ARG A 149 -11.86 10.17 -4.68
N GLU A 150 -11.39 10.55 -3.49
CA GLU A 150 -11.34 11.96 -3.10
C GLU A 150 -10.24 12.72 -3.86
N ALA A 151 -9.12 12.05 -4.21
CA ALA A 151 -8.11 12.62 -5.09
C ALA A 151 -8.69 12.93 -6.48
N LEU A 152 -9.44 12.00 -7.07
CA LEU A 152 -10.14 12.19 -8.36
C LEU A 152 -11.17 13.33 -8.28
N GLU A 153 -11.90 13.45 -7.17
CA GLU A 153 -12.84 14.56 -6.94
C GLU A 153 -12.14 15.93 -6.89
N ASN A 154 -10.91 15.96 -6.36
CA ASN A 154 -10.09 17.17 -6.31
C ASN A 154 -9.44 17.49 -7.67
N GLU A 155 -9.08 16.48 -8.46
CA GLU A 155 -8.40 16.66 -9.75
C GLU A 155 -9.37 16.94 -10.92
N LEU A 156 -10.57 16.37 -10.89
CA LEU A 156 -11.53 16.45 -11.99
C LEU A 156 -12.69 17.39 -11.71
N PRO A 157 -13.16 18.17 -12.70
CA PRO A 157 -14.44 18.86 -12.61
C PRO A 157 -15.57 17.86 -12.31
N GLN A 158 -16.44 18.19 -11.35
CA GLN A 158 -17.50 17.29 -10.89
C GLN A 158 -18.39 16.75 -12.04
N ALA A 159 -18.77 17.60 -12.98
CA ALA A 159 -19.58 17.20 -14.14
C ALA A 159 -18.85 16.19 -15.04
N PHE A 160 -17.53 16.36 -15.20
CA PHE A 160 -16.71 15.44 -15.98
C PHE A 160 -16.57 14.10 -15.26
N LYS A 161 -16.20 14.10 -13.96
CA LYS A 161 -16.13 12.87 -13.16
C LYS A 161 -17.45 12.10 -13.23
N HIS A 162 -18.58 12.79 -13.08
CA HIS A 162 -19.90 12.18 -13.18
C HIS A 162 -20.15 11.53 -14.54
N GLU A 163 -19.78 12.16 -15.67
CA GLU A 163 -19.88 11.55 -17.00
C GLU A 163 -19.10 10.23 -17.08
N VAL A 164 -17.85 10.23 -16.59
CA VAL A 164 -16.99 9.03 -16.64
C VAL A 164 -17.55 7.93 -15.74
N ASP A 165 -17.97 8.27 -14.53
CA ASP A 165 -18.58 7.34 -13.58
C ASP A 165 -19.83 6.68 -14.15
N GLN A 166 -20.74 7.46 -14.75
CA GLN A 166 -21.96 6.92 -15.35
C GLN A 166 -21.67 6.00 -16.54
N LEU A 167 -20.68 6.32 -17.37
CA LEU A 167 -20.28 5.43 -18.45
C LEU A 167 -19.71 4.12 -17.91
N ALA A 168 -18.81 4.18 -16.93
CA ALA A 168 -18.19 3.00 -16.34
C ALA A 168 -19.24 2.06 -15.70
N LEU A 169 -20.17 2.64 -14.93
CA LEU A 169 -21.29 1.90 -14.33
C LEU A 169 -22.17 1.26 -15.39
N LYS A 170 -22.53 2.00 -16.45
CA LYS A 170 -23.32 1.48 -17.57
C LYS A 170 -22.61 0.30 -18.25
N MET A 171 -21.33 0.45 -18.58
CA MET A 171 -20.54 -0.62 -19.18
C MET A 171 -20.52 -1.86 -18.28
N CYS A 172 -20.40 -1.69 -16.96
CA CYS A 172 -20.46 -2.81 -16.02
C CYS A 172 -21.84 -3.50 -16.02
N GLN A 173 -22.93 -2.73 -16.06
CA GLN A 173 -24.30 -3.26 -16.13
C GLN A 173 -24.58 -4.01 -17.45
N GLU A 174 -23.97 -3.57 -18.55
CA GLU A 174 -24.09 -4.17 -19.88
C GLU A 174 -23.12 -5.37 -20.11
N GLY A 175 -22.35 -5.77 -19.09
CA GLY A 175 -21.41 -6.89 -19.17
C GLY A 175 -20.11 -6.57 -19.90
N GLN A 176 -19.78 -5.29 -20.04
CA GLN A 176 -18.57 -4.74 -20.66
C GLN A 176 -17.57 -4.25 -19.60
N ASP A 177 -17.60 -4.84 -18.40
CA ASP A 177 -16.79 -4.41 -17.26
C ASP A 177 -15.28 -4.56 -17.52
N LYS A 178 -14.90 -5.49 -18.40
CA LYS A 178 -13.50 -5.74 -18.78
C LYS A 178 -13.00 -4.91 -19.96
N ASP A 179 -13.90 -4.20 -20.64
CA ASP A 179 -13.54 -3.40 -21.81
C ASP A 179 -12.87 -2.09 -21.38
N ALA A 180 -11.87 -1.66 -22.16
CA ALA A 180 -11.19 -0.40 -21.93
C ALA A 180 -12.14 0.78 -22.18
N MET A 181 -12.18 1.71 -21.24
CA MET A 181 -12.92 2.95 -21.39
C MET A 181 -12.26 3.86 -22.44
N PRO A 182 -13.02 4.74 -23.12
CA PRO A 182 -12.47 5.70 -24.06
C PRO A 182 -11.39 6.57 -23.41
N ASN A 183 -10.18 6.61 -23.99
CA ASN A 183 -9.06 7.38 -23.44
C ASN A 183 -9.34 8.88 -23.32
N ARG A 184 -10.26 9.44 -24.12
CA ARG A 184 -10.71 10.83 -23.96
C ARG A 184 -11.28 11.14 -22.57
N LEU A 185 -11.77 10.12 -21.87
CA LEU A 185 -12.38 10.24 -20.54
C LEU A 185 -11.38 9.92 -19.41
N THR A 186 -10.52 8.92 -19.60
CA THR A 186 -9.58 8.48 -18.56
C THR A 186 -8.21 9.15 -18.65
N GLY A 187 -7.81 9.57 -19.85
CA GLY A 187 -6.51 10.14 -20.13
C GLY A 187 -6.20 11.52 -19.52
N PRO A 188 -7.19 12.39 -19.24
CA PRO A 188 -6.94 13.63 -18.49
C PRO A 188 -6.30 13.40 -17.11
N VAL A 189 -6.58 12.25 -16.47
CA VAL A 189 -5.99 11.88 -15.17
C VAL A 189 -4.83 10.91 -15.36
N PHE A 190 -5.06 9.82 -16.11
CA PHE A 190 -4.15 8.67 -16.15
C PHE A 190 -3.33 8.58 -17.44
N GLY A 191 -3.31 9.62 -18.26
CA GLY A 191 -2.53 9.68 -19.49
C GLY A 191 -2.92 8.61 -20.50
N ARG A 192 -1.96 7.79 -20.95
CA ARG A 192 -2.19 6.74 -21.96
C ARG A 192 -2.40 5.34 -21.38
N VAL A 193 -2.62 5.24 -20.07
CA VAL A 193 -2.91 3.96 -19.42
C VAL A 193 -4.32 3.50 -19.84
N ALA A 194 -4.44 2.23 -20.24
CA ALA A 194 -5.73 1.63 -20.54
C ALA A 194 -6.43 1.28 -19.23
N ILE A 195 -7.64 1.81 -19.01
CA ILE A 195 -8.43 1.58 -17.80
C ILE A 195 -9.71 0.84 -18.20
N SER A 196 -9.97 -0.33 -17.62
CA SER A 196 -11.24 -1.02 -17.83
C SER A 196 -12.39 -0.32 -17.10
N ALA A 197 -13.63 -0.54 -17.54
CA ALA A 197 -14.81 0.00 -16.85
C ALA A 197 -14.87 -0.44 -15.38
N ARG A 198 -14.58 -1.72 -15.09
CA ARG A 198 -14.51 -2.24 -13.72
C ARG A 198 -13.46 -1.51 -12.90
N ARG A 199 -12.25 -1.36 -13.43
CA ARG A 199 -11.16 -0.68 -12.71
C ARG A 199 -11.54 0.75 -12.37
N TRP A 200 -12.14 1.49 -13.30
CA TRP A 200 -12.61 2.84 -13.03
C TRP A 200 -13.63 2.87 -11.88
N VAL A 201 -14.60 1.94 -11.86
CA VAL A 201 -15.56 1.83 -10.76
C VAL A 201 -14.85 1.51 -9.44
N ASP A 202 -13.85 0.64 -9.45
CA ASP A 202 -13.12 0.26 -8.24
C ASP A 202 -12.33 1.44 -7.64
N VAL A 203 -11.63 2.23 -8.48
CA VAL A 203 -10.86 3.43 -8.06
C VAL A 203 -11.76 4.61 -7.73
N SER A 204 -12.66 4.97 -8.66
CA SER A 204 -13.49 6.17 -8.58
C SER A 204 -14.66 6.04 -7.60
N SER A 205 -14.90 4.82 -7.10
CA SER A 205 -15.92 4.45 -6.13
C SER A 205 -17.20 5.30 -6.26
N PRO A 206 -17.92 5.20 -7.40
CA PRO A 206 -19.02 6.11 -7.70
C PRO A 206 -20.14 6.05 -6.65
N GLY A 207 -20.77 7.19 -6.41
CA GLY A 207 -21.97 7.28 -5.58
C GLY A 207 -23.22 6.66 -6.25
N PRO A 208 -24.30 6.44 -5.49
CA PRO A 208 -24.43 6.79 -4.07
C PRO A 208 -23.82 5.76 -3.11
N ASP A 209 -23.59 4.52 -3.57
CA ASP A 209 -23.24 3.41 -2.68
C ASP A 209 -21.74 3.35 -2.35
N HIS A 210 -20.90 4.03 -3.13
CA HIS A 210 -19.43 4.06 -2.96
C HIS A 210 -18.84 2.66 -2.79
N SER A 211 -19.28 1.69 -3.59
CA SER A 211 -18.91 0.28 -3.44
C SER A 211 -17.62 -0.10 -4.19
N GLY A 212 -16.79 0.87 -4.59
CA GLY A 212 -15.53 0.60 -5.27
C GLY A 212 -14.60 -0.24 -4.40
N ALA A 213 -13.95 -1.24 -4.99
CA ALA A 213 -13.10 -2.18 -4.24
C ALA A 213 -11.88 -1.51 -3.60
N ASP A 214 -11.39 -0.40 -4.15
CA ASP A 214 -10.18 0.28 -3.70
C ASP A 214 -10.42 1.30 -2.57
N ASP A 215 -11.69 1.60 -2.30
CA ASP A 215 -12.09 2.69 -1.41
C ASP A 215 -12.03 2.27 0.06
N TYR A 216 -10.80 2.14 0.57
CA TYR A 216 -10.46 1.85 1.96
C TYR A 216 -10.26 3.11 2.82
N PHE A 217 -9.94 4.23 2.19
CA PHE A 217 -9.33 5.38 2.88
C PHE A 217 -10.10 6.70 2.73
N SER A 218 -11.27 6.72 2.08
CA SER A 218 -12.06 7.96 2.00
C SER A 218 -12.47 8.46 3.38
N SER A 219 -12.45 9.78 3.56
CA SER A 219 -12.69 10.40 4.86
C SER A 219 -14.14 10.34 5.33
N ASP A 220 -15.08 10.10 4.41
CA ASP A 220 -16.51 10.02 4.69
C ASP A 220 -17.05 8.59 4.80
N LEU A 221 -16.18 7.56 4.80
CA LEU A 221 -16.64 6.19 4.86
C LEU A 221 -17.44 5.93 6.14
N PRO A 222 -18.62 5.28 6.05
CA PRO A 222 -19.41 5.00 7.23
C PRO A 222 -18.65 4.04 8.15
N VAL A 223 -18.81 4.21 9.46
CA VAL A 223 -18.14 3.40 10.48
C VAL A 223 -18.37 1.90 10.26
N GLU A 224 -19.55 1.48 9.80
CA GLU A 224 -19.84 0.08 9.48
C GLU A 224 -18.98 -0.48 8.35
N ARG A 225 -18.62 0.34 7.35
CA ARG A 225 -17.67 -0.06 6.30
C ARG A 225 -16.26 -0.17 6.86
N LEU A 226 -15.83 0.77 7.70
CA LEU A 226 -14.53 0.73 8.37
C LEU A 226 -14.40 -0.47 9.32
N LYS A 227 -15.48 -0.89 9.98
CA LYS A 227 -15.51 -2.13 10.79
C LYS A 227 -15.26 -3.36 9.92
N GLY A 228 -15.76 -3.33 8.67
CA GLY A 228 -15.51 -4.34 7.66
C GLY A 228 -14.06 -4.40 7.15
N THR A 229 -13.26 -3.36 7.40
CA THR A 229 -11.87 -3.24 6.94
C THR A 229 -10.89 -3.15 8.12
N PHE A 230 -10.65 -1.95 8.65
CA PHE A 230 -9.78 -1.72 9.82
C PHE A 230 -10.20 -2.55 11.04
N GLY A 231 -11.51 -2.72 11.26
CA GLY A 231 -12.04 -3.54 12.35
C GLY A 231 -11.81 -5.05 12.19
N LYS A 232 -11.35 -5.51 11.02
CA LYS A 232 -11.00 -6.92 10.75
C LYS A 232 -9.51 -7.20 10.77
N LEU A 233 -8.66 -6.21 11.01
CA LEU A 233 -7.22 -6.42 11.06
C LEU A 233 -6.88 -7.43 12.18
N PRO A 234 -6.13 -8.48 11.86
CA PRO A 234 -5.86 -9.55 12.81
C PRO A 234 -4.96 -9.04 13.95
N PRO A 235 -5.22 -9.39 15.22
CA PRO A 235 -4.38 -8.97 16.34
C PRO A 235 -2.91 -9.43 16.21
N SER A 236 -2.66 -10.52 15.48
CA SER A 236 -1.32 -11.03 15.20
C SER A 236 -0.51 -10.17 14.23
N SER A 237 -1.13 -9.22 13.54
CA SER A 237 -0.48 -8.36 12.54
C SER A 237 -0.68 -6.89 12.93
N PRO A 238 0.15 -6.37 13.85
CA PRO A 238 0.08 -4.97 14.26
C PRO A 238 0.14 -4.02 13.08
N LEU A 239 -0.59 -2.91 13.17
CA LEU A 239 -0.64 -1.87 12.16
C LEU A 239 0.29 -0.70 12.51
N LEU A 240 1.00 -0.16 11.52
CA LEU A 240 1.63 1.15 11.56
C LEU A 240 1.06 2.00 10.42
N VAL A 241 0.54 3.19 10.72
CA VAL A 241 0.09 4.14 9.71
C VAL A 241 0.98 5.37 9.71
N LEU A 242 1.53 5.72 8.54
CA LEU A 242 2.43 6.85 8.32
C LEU A 242 1.82 7.77 7.25
N TYR A 243 1.13 8.82 7.69
CA TYR A 243 0.47 9.77 6.79
C TYR A 243 1.45 10.87 6.36
N SER A 244 1.47 11.25 5.09
CA SER A 244 2.38 12.27 4.58
C SER A 244 1.84 13.68 4.88
N GLY A 245 2.59 14.49 5.64
CA GLY A 245 2.11 15.79 6.15
C GLY A 245 2.13 16.94 5.13
N SER A 246 2.67 16.73 3.94
CA SER A 246 2.71 17.70 2.84
C SER A 246 2.37 17.02 1.51
N ASP A 247 1.41 16.09 1.57
CA ASP A 247 0.91 15.35 0.43
C ASP A 247 -0.05 16.19 -0.41
N ALA A 248 0.32 16.44 -1.67
CA ALA A 248 -0.50 17.21 -2.60
C ALA A 248 -1.67 16.41 -3.18
N SER A 249 -1.65 15.08 -3.06
CA SER A 249 -2.73 14.19 -3.52
C SER A 249 -3.90 14.14 -2.54
N VAL A 250 -3.74 14.71 -1.34
CA VAL A 250 -4.72 14.68 -0.27
C VAL A 250 -5.68 15.87 -0.41
N PRO A 251 -7.01 15.66 -0.47
CA PRO A 251 -7.98 16.74 -0.36
C PRO A 251 -7.82 17.47 0.98
N GLN A 252 -8.48 18.61 1.21
CA GLN A 252 -8.44 19.30 2.51
C GLN A 252 -9.19 18.50 3.61
N VAL A 253 -8.65 17.34 4.00
CA VAL A 253 -9.17 16.47 5.05
C VAL A 253 -8.37 16.68 6.34
N ASN A 254 -9.03 16.49 7.48
CA ASN A 254 -8.35 16.52 8.78
C ASN A 254 -7.62 15.20 9.00
N ALA A 255 -6.38 15.10 8.53
CA ALA A 255 -5.55 13.90 8.62
C ALA A 255 -5.42 13.36 10.05
N THR A 256 -5.34 14.24 11.06
CA THR A 256 -5.26 13.83 12.47
C THR A 256 -6.53 13.12 12.91
N ALA A 257 -7.70 13.69 12.62
CA ALA A 257 -8.99 13.09 12.97
C ALA A 257 -9.21 11.76 12.22
N LEU A 258 -8.81 11.70 10.95
CA LEU A 258 -8.91 10.50 10.12
C LEU A 258 -8.05 9.35 10.69
N LEU A 259 -6.80 9.64 11.04
CA LEU A 259 -5.93 8.66 11.70
C LEU A 259 -6.49 8.23 13.05
N GLU A 260 -7.01 9.17 13.86
CA GLU A 260 -7.63 8.84 15.15
C GLU A 260 -8.83 7.91 14.97
N GLN A 261 -9.68 8.14 13.96
CA GLN A 261 -10.81 7.27 13.64
C GLN A 261 -10.36 5.85 13.29
N TRP A 262 -9.40 5.70 12.37
CA TRP A 262 -8.89 4.38 11.97
C TRP A 262 -8.22 3.67 13.14
N THR A 263 -7.33 4.35 13.86
CA THR A 263 -6.55 3.77 14.96
C THR A 263 -7.42 3.35 16.14
N SER A 264 -8.44 4.15 16.49
CA SER A 264 -9.40 3.82 17.54
C SER A 264 -10.22 2.59 17.17
N LEU A 265 -10.69 2.51 15.92
CA LEU A 265 -11.48 1.38 15.46
C LEU A 265 -10.71 0.05 15.46
N VAL A 266 -9.43 0.08 15.09
CA VAL A 266 -8.54 -1.10 15.20
C VAL A 266 -8.46 -1.57 16.65
N LYS A 267 -8.24 -0.66 17.60
CA LYS A 267 -8.15 -0.98 19.04
C LYS A 267 -9.46 -1.52 19.60
N GLU A 268 -10.58 -0.86 19.29
CA GLU A 268 -11.93 -1.26 19.71
C GLU A 268 -12.29 -2.66 19.21
N SER A 269 -11.77 -3.04 18.04
CA SER A 269 -11.98 -4.37 17.44
C SER A 269 -10.96 -5.42 17.93
N GLY A 270 -10.09 -5.06 18.89
CA GLY A 270 -9.09 -5.97 19.47
C GLY A 270 -7.80 -6.11 18.66
N GLY A 271 -7.63 -5.32 17.61
CA GLY A 271 -6.40 -5.25 16.82
C GLY A 271 -5.28 -4.50 17.54
N ASN A 272 -4.06 -4.68 17.03
CA ASN A 272 -2.87 -4.03 17.57
C ASN A 272 -2.40 -2.90 16.66
N ILE A 273 -2.02 -1.77 17.24
CA ILE A 273 -1.51 -0.62 16.49
C ILE A 273 -0.30 0.01 17.18
N ASP A 274 0.62 0.54 16.39
CA ASP A 274 1.79 1.27 16.89
C ASP A 274 1.58 2.78 16.89
N ASP A 275 0.81 3.26 17.87
CA ASP A 275 0.60 4.71 18.05
C ASP A 275 1.88 5.47 18.43
N LYS A 276 2.92 4.77 18.90
CA LYS A 276 4.17 5.43 19.32
C LYS A 276 4.99 5.89 18.12
N ASN A 277 4.95 5.13 17.03
CA ASN A 277 5.71 5.40 15.81
C ASN A 277 4.82 5.87 14.66
N GLY A 278 3.51 5.59 14.71
CA GLY A 278 2.52 6.02 13.72
C GLY A 278 2.20 7.51 13.80
N GLY A 279 1.49 8.00 12.80
CA GLY A 279 1.02 9.38 12.73
C GLY A 279 1.46 10.10 11.46
N ILE A 280 1.47 11.43 11.53
CA ILE A 280 1.87 12.28 10.42
C ILE A 280 3.40 12.40 10.37
N VAL A 281 3.98 12.12 9.20
CA VAL A 281 5.38 12.40 8.87
C VAL A 281 5.45 13.84 8.35
N VAL A 282 5.91 14.75 9.20
CA VAL A 282 5.90 16.20 8.93
C VAL A 282 6.78 16.53 7.73
N GLY A 283 6.23 17.30 6.79
CA GLY A 283 6.94 17.72 5.59
C GLY A 283 7.04 16.66 4.49
N ALA A 284 6.62 15.41 4.74
CA ALA A 284 6.66 14.36 3.73
C ALA A 284 5.66 14.64 2.60
N SER A 285 6.15 14.60 1.36
CA SER A 285 5.32 14.48 0.16
C SER A 285 4.79 13.04 0.03
N HIS A 286 3.97 12.80 -0.98
CA HIS A 286 3.34 11.50 -1.23
C HIS A 286 4.36 10.32 -1.24
N ASN A 287 5.43 10.43 -2.04
CA ASN A 287 6.43 9.36 -2.25
C ASN A 287 7.84 9.67 -1.74
N LEU A 288 8.03 10.85 -1.16
CA LEU A 288 9.29 11.27 -0.54
C LEU A 288 10.53 11.39 -1.45
N ASN A 289 10.44 11.17 -2.76
CA ASN A 289 11.60 11.14 -3.66
C ASN A 289 12.43 12.46 -3.66
N ASN A 290 11.77 13.61 -3.50
CA ASN A 290 12.42 14.93 -3.47
C ASN A 290 12.41 15.56 -2.07
N ASN A 291 12.04 14.81 -1.05
CA ASN A 291 12.05 15.34 0.30
C ASN A 291 13.47 15.49 0.84
N PRO A 292 13.71 16.44 1.76
CA PRO A 292 14.97 16.52 2.47
C PRO A 292 15.30 15.19 3.17
N GLY A 293 16.58 14.83 3.22
CA GLY A 293 17.04 13.58 3.84
C GLY A 293 16.57 13.42 5.29
N SER A 294 16.36 14.51 6.03
CA SER A 294 15.80 14.47 7.39
C SER A 294 14.35 13.97 7.44
N VAL A 295 13.53 14.31 6.45
CA VAL A 295 12.13 13.86 6.34
C VAL A 295 12.07 12.39 5.97
N VAL A 296 12.92 11.97 5.02
CA VAL A 296 13.08 10.54 4.67
C VAL A 296 13.54 9.75 5.89
N GLN A 297 14.49 10.30 6.66
CA GLN A 297 15.02 9.64 7.84
C GLN A 297 13.99 9.52 8.97
N ASP A 298 13.07 10.48 9.15
CA ASP A 298 11.96 10.34 10.11
C ASP A 298 11.10 9.11 9.79
N LEU A 299 10.67 8.97 8.53
CA LEU A 299 9.92 7.79 8.06
C LEU A 299 10.72 6.50 8.28
N VAL A 300 11.98 6.46 7.84
CA VAL A 300 12.84 5.28 7.96
C VAL A 300 13.01 4.88 9.44
N THR A 301 13.25 5.84 10.32
CA THR A 301 13.41 5.58 11.76
C THR A 301 12.12 5.02 12.38
N ARG A 302 10.95 5.52 12.00
CA ARG A 302 9.66 4.99 12.49
C ARG A 302 9.41 3.56 12.01
N VAL A 303 9.69 3.27 10.74
CA VAL A 303 9.61 1.91 10.19
C VAL A 303 10.55 0.96 10.94
N VAL A 304 11.82 1.34 11.13
CA VAL A 304 12.79 0.49 11.85
C VAL A 304 12.34 0.25 13.29
N LYS A 305 11.86 1.28 14.00
CA LYS A 305 11.34 1.12 15.38
C LYS A 305 10.13 0.20 15.46
N PHE A 306 9.25 0.23 14.46
CA PHE A 306 8.13 -0.72 14.38
C PHE A 306 8.63 -2.15 14.18
N ILE A 307 9.59 -2.34 13.26
CA ILE A 307 10.21 -3.65 13.01
C ILE A 307 10.91 -4.19 14.28
N ASP A 308 11.63 -3.36 15.02
CA ASP A 308 12.27 -3.76 16.28
C ASP A 308 11.24 -4.25 17.32
N ARG A 309 10.03 -3.65 17.33
CA ARG A 309 8.93 -4.08 18.19
C ARG A 309 8.31 -5.40 17.74
N ILE A 310 8.26 -5.68 16.44
CA ILE A 310 7.87 -7.00 15.93
C ILE A 310 8.86 -8.06 16.43
N ASP A 311 10.16 -7.76 16.49
CA ASP A 311 11.16 -8.66 17.04
C ASP A 311 11.03 -8.87 18.56
N GLY A 312 10.75 -7.81 19.32
CA GLY A 312 10.57 -7.86 20.77
C GLY A 312 9.27 -8.50 21.25
N GLY A 313 8.31 -8.77 20.35
CA GLY A 313 6.97 -9.25 20.68
C GLY A 313 6.03 -8.07 20.93
N PHE A 314 5.18 -7.79 19.95
CA PHE A 314 4.21 -6.69 20.03
C PHE A 314 3.18 -6.97 21.13
N GLY A 315 3.10 -6.10 22.15
CA GLY A 315 2.20 -6.26 23.31
C GLY A 315 2.81 -6.96 24.53
N GLY A 316 4.09 -7.35 24.49
CA GLY A 316 4.81 -7.75 25.70
C GLY A 316 5.04 -6.56 26.61
N ASN A 317 4.50 -6.59 27.83
CA ASN A 317 4.97 -5.71 28.90
C ASN A 317 6.50 -5.77 28.93
N SER A 318 7.15 -4.61 28.87
CA SER A 318 8.58 -4.48 29.16
C SER A 318 8.80 -4.80 30.64
N SER A 319 8.75 -6.08 30.97
CA SER A 319 9.19 -6.64 32.23
C SER A 319 10.04 -7.86 31.92
N ARG A 320 11.27 -7.59 31.47
CA ARG A 320 12.39 -8.52 31.59
C ARG A 320 13.72 -7.75 31.66
N ILE A 321 14.15 -7.65 32.92
CA ILE A 321 15.49 -7.48 33.51
C ILE A 321 16.19 -6.14 33.26
#